data_AF-A0A0H3GVF8-F1
#
_entry.id   AF-A0A0H3GVF8-F1
#
_cell.length_a   1.000
_cell.length_b   1.000
_cell.length_c   1.000
_cell.angle_alpha   90.00
_cell.angle_beta   90.00
_cell.angle_gamma   90.00
#
_symmetry.space_group_name_H-M   'P 1'
#
loop_
_entity.id
_entity.type
_entity.pdbx_description
1 polymer ?
#
loop_
_entity_poly.entity_id
_entity_poly.type
_entity_poly.pdbx_seq_one_letter_code
_entity_poly.pdbx_strand_id
1 'polypeptide(L)' 'MAGIEEATAYSRLSHYESGTHKPSFELVCSFAKVLDVPECYFYTVDDEFAEAVLALYQGFKTES' A
#
# COMPACT_ATOMS: atom_id res chain seq x y z
N MET A 1 -2.55 -24.55 -32.30
CA MET A 1 -2.75 -23.13 -31.92
C MET A 1 -2.62 -22.89 -30.40
N ALA A 2 -1.96 -23.76 -29.64
CA ALA A 2 -1.89 -23.67 -28.17
C ALA A 2 -0.48 -23.31 -27.65
N GLY A 3 0.18 -22.32 -28.26
CA GLY A 3 1.55 -21.91 -27.87
C GLY A 3 1.83 -20.41 -27.91
N ILE A 4 0.83 -19.59 -28.24
CA ILE A 4 0.98 -18.12 -28.36
C ILE A 4 0.42 -17.42 -27.10
N GLU A 5 -0.50 -18.06 -26.39
CA GLU A 5 -1.09 -17.48 -25.16
C GLU A 5 -0.12 -17.52 -23.97
N GLU A 6 0.72 -18.56 -23.86
CA GLU A 6 1.66 -18.69 -22.72
C GLU A 6 2.71 -17.57 -22.70
N ALA A 7 3.23 -17.14 -23.86
CA ALA A 7 4.20 -16.05 -23.93
C ALA A 7 3.61 -14.71 -23.44
N THR A 8 2.32 -14.49 -23.70
CA THR A 8 1.61 -13.29 -23.24
C THR A 8 1.30 -13.36 -21.74
N ALA A 9 0.94 -14.54 -21.22
CA ALA A 9 0.74 -14.75 -19.80
C ALA A 9 2.03 -14.54 -18.99
N TYR A 10 3.16 -15.09 -19.49
CA TYR A 10 4.46 -14.93 -18.85
C TYR A 10 4.94 -13.47 -18.84
N SER A 11 4.68 -12.74 -19.94
CA SER A 11 5.03 -11.31 -20.03
C SER A 11 4.25 -10.46 -19.02
N ARG A 12 3.00 -10.81 -18.70
CA ARG A 12 2.23 -10.11 -17.67
C ARG A 12 2.72 -10.44 -16.26
N LEU A 13 3.21 -11.66 -16.04
CA LEU A 13 3.75 -12.08 -14.75
C LEU A 13 5.14 -11.49 -14.47
N SER A 14 6.00 -11.39 -15.50
CA SER A 14 7.36 -10.85 -15.36
C SER A 14 7.39 -9.37 -14.94
N HIS A 15 6.31 -8.62 -15.19
CA HIS A 15 6.17 -7.25 -14.65
C HIS A 15 5.95 -7.21 -13.13
N TYR A 16 5.50 -8.30 -12.48
CA TYR A 16 5.42 -8.37 -11.02
C TYR A 16 6.75 -8.71 -10.35
N GLU A 17 7.70 -9.33 -11.08
CA GLU A 17 8.96 -9.84 -10.52
C GLU A 17 10.08 -8.81 -10.37
N SER A 18 9.88 -7.56 -10.82
CA SER A 18 10.84 -6.49 -10.48
C SER A 18 10.62 -6.08 -9.02
N GLY A 19 11.29 -6.79 -8.10
CA GLY A 19 11.19 -6.71 -6.63
C GLY A 19 11.58 -5.36 -6.00
N THR A 20 11.24 -4.24 -6.63
CA THR A 20 11.45 -2.87 -6.14
C THR A 20 10.24 -1.98 -6.44
N HIS A 21 9.05 -2.56 -6.62
CA HIS A 21 7.82 -1.77 -6.67
C HIS A 21 7.44 -1.36 -5.25
N LYS A 22 8.04 -0.27 -4.75
CA LYS A 22 7.42 0.47 -3.64
C LYS A 22 5.97 0.77 -4.06
N PRO A 23 4.98 0.52 -3.19
CA PRO A 23 3.59 0.83 -3.51
C PRO A 23 3.50 2.30 -3.89
N SER A 24 2.70 2.62 -4.91
CA SER A 24 2.44 4.02 -5.24
C SER A 24 1.77 4.71 -4.04
N PHE A 25 1.96 6.02 -3.92
CA PHE A 25 1.29 6.80 -2.88
C PHE A 25 -0.23 6.60 -2.91
N GLU A 26 -0.82 6.53 -4.11
CA GLU A 26 -2.26 6.25 -4.29
C GLU A 26 -2.69 4.89 -3.73
N LEU A 27 -1.84 3.87 -3.91
CA LEU A 27 -2.09 2.54 -3.37
C LEU A 27 -1.98 2.55 -1.84
N VAL A 28 -1.00 3.27 -1.28
CA VAL A 28 -0.87 3.45 0.17
C VAL A 28 -2.07 4.21 0.74
N CYS A 29 -2.54 5.28 0.10
CA CYS A 29 -3.77 5.98 0.51
C CYS A 29 -5.00 5.07 0.45
N SER A 30 -5.07 4.19 -0.55
CA SER A 30 -6.16 3.21 -0.65
C SER A 30 -6.12 2.21 0.50
N PHE A 31 -4.93 1.71 0.86
CA PHE A 31 -4.74 0.85 2.03
C PHE A 31 -5.06 1.59 3.34
N ALA A 32 -4.57 2.82 3.50
CA ALA A 32 -4.83 3.68 4.66
C ALA A 32 -6.32 3.85 4.92
N LYS A 33 -7.09 4.13 3.85
CA LYS A 33 -8.55 4.25 3.92
C LYS A 33 -9.25 2.94 4.32
N VAL A 34 -8.77 1.80 3.84
CA VAL A 34 -9.37 0.49 4.16
C VAL A 34 -9.03 0.05 5.59
N LEU A 35 -7.81 0.31 6.03
CA LEU A 35 -7.31 -0.04 7.36
C LEU A 35 -7.69 0.99 8.43
N ASP A 36 -8.28 2.11 8.03
CA ASP A 36 -8.65 3.21 8.91
C ASP A 36 -7.48 3.81 9.70
N VAL A 37 -6.37 3.99 9.01
CA VAL A 37 -5.14 4.57 9.55
C VAL A 37 -4.72 5.77 8.68
N PRO A 38 -3.96 6.74 9.20
CA PRO A 38 -3.46 7.85 8.38
C PRO A 38 -2.38 7.35 7.39
N GLU A 39 -2.34 7.87 6.16
CA GLU A 39 -1.39 7.43 5.14
C GLU A 39 0.08 7.61 5.54
N CYS A 40 0.37 8.61 6.38
CA CYS A 40 1.70 8.86 6.92
C CYS A 40 2.18 7.76 7.88
N TYR A 41 1.26 6.95 8.44
CA TYR A 41 1.61 5.77 9.24
C TYR A 41 2.54 4.83 8.47
N PHE A 42 2.27 4.59 7.18
CA PHE A 42 3.08 3.68 6.34
C PHE A 42 4.47 4.21 5.97
N TYR A 43 4.70 5.51 6.13
CA TYR A 43 5.97 6.16 5.82
C TYR A 43 6.78 6.52 7.05
N THR A 44 6.23 6.27 8.24
CA THR A 44 6.90 6.56 9.50
C THR A 44 7.79 5.38 9.87
N VAL A 45 9.08 5.65 10.05
CA VAL A 45 10.09 4.63 10.43
C VAL A 45 10.17 4.44 11.94
N ASP A 46 9.85 5.47 12.70
CA ASP A 46 9.88 5.45 14.16
C ASP A 46 8.54 4.94 14.70
N ASP A 47 8.57 3.77 15.34
CA ASP A 47 7.36 3.11 15.82
C ASP A 47 6.59 3.98 16.84
N GLU A 48 7.29 4.66 17.75
CA GLU A 48 6.66 5.53 18.75
C GLU A 48 5.94 6.72 18.09
N PHE A 49 6.55 7.32 17.07
CA PHE A 49 5.92 8.38 16.28
C PHE A 49 4.74 7.87 15.45
N ALA A 50 4.84 6.67 14.86
CA ALA A 50 3.76 6.07 14.08
C ALA A 50 2.52 5.86 14.96
N GLU A 51 2.73 5.32 16.17
CA GLU A 51 1.68 5.12 17.16
C GLU A 51 1.08 6.44 17.64
N ALA A 52 1.91 7.47 17.88
CA ALA A 52 1.42 8.80 18.28
C ALA A 52 0.51 9.41 17.20
N VAL A 53 0.89 9.30 15.93
CA VAL A 53 0.10 9.80 14.80
C VAL A 53 -1.19 8.99 14.62
N LEU A 54 -1.13 7.67 14.79
CA LEU A 54 -2.32 6.82 14.77
C LEU A 54 -3.31 7.19 15.88
N ALA A 55 -2.83 7.40 17.11
CA ALA A 55 -3.66 7.82 18.24
C ALA A 55 -4.30 9.19 17.99
N LEU A 56 -3.56 10.14 17.44
CA LEU A 56 -4.09 11.45 17.04
C LEU A 56 -5.19 11.32 15.98
N TYR A 57 -4.98 10.48 14.96
CA TYR A 57 -5.95 10.23 13.89
C TYR A 57 -7.26 9.63 14.43
N GLN A 58 -7.16 8.63 15.31
CA GLN A 58 -8.32 8.02 15.96
C GLN A 58 -9.07 9.01 16.87
N GLY A 59 -8.34 9.91 17.53
CA GLY A 59 -8.91 11.03 18.29
C GLY A 59 -9.80 11.92 17.42
N PHE A 60 -9.29 12.37 16.27
CA PHE A 60 -10.07 13.20 15.34
C PHE A 60 -11.30 12.48 14.78
N LYS A 61 -11.20 11.17 14.52
CA LYS A 61 -12.32 10.41 13.95
C LYS A 61 -13.45 10.16 14.95
N THR A 62 -13.15 10.13 16.25
CA THR A 62 -14.17 9.99 17.30
C THR A 62 -15.06 11.23 17.39
N GLU A 63 -14.57 12.39 16.92
CA GLU A 63 -15.30 13.66 16.95
C GLU A 63 -16.14 13.96 15.69
N SER A 64 -16.09 13.11 14.66
CA SER A 64 -16.84 13.30 13.39
C SER A 64 -17.85 12.21 13.11
#